data_AF-A0A2E9EVJ5-F1
#
_entry.id   AF-A0A2E9EVJ5-F1
#
_cell.length_a   1.000
_cell.length_b   1.000
_cell.length_c   1.000
_cell.angle_alpha   90.00
_cell.angle_beta   90.00
_cell.angle_gamma   90.00
#
_symmetry.space_group_name_H-M   'P 1'
#
loop_
_entity.id
_entity.type
_entity.pdbx_description
1 polymer ?
#
loop_
_entity_poly.entity_id
_entity_poly.type
_entity_poly.pdbx_seq_one_letter_code
_entity_poly.pdbx_strand_id
1 'polypeptide(L)'
;MKNHYTLFPKIVSGLKYSLFIQFILICQSNAANYQSTVIKLSPTYYYELNETTTEDGALDTMGNAPGRGEYNGDYGVGGPEVGGEGPMYVFSADDPNGIAVPGLGGEDNLAHYSNNSGHITLGDGNLYGSSSITVALFFKAGPAQGGDRLFTNNLQDPTKSFQVNVANDGLVLAVDPANTGFAAERTLFMEDNSGPDRRLIQSESGWFHVIASTFGSSGSERAANFKLWINGVDRTDNLQPNVTGWGINTGLAKIGGRRANAADSTTHSGAQDEVAIWLDRVLTDKEAESLWEAAITEKKIPLVIKDIEIEKADDSQSITISWNSRRGRVYGLYTTTNLIDGEWEELDDSIEGEGETTSFTDPGLPLDDKIRFYRVVELE
;
A
#
# COMPACT_ATOMS: atom_id res chain seq x y z
N MET A 1 16.40 -26.56 -22.84
CA MET A 1 17.48 -27.13 -22.01
C MET A 1 16.86 -27.65 -20.72
N LYS A 2 17.08 -28.92 -20.39
CA LYS A 2 16.53 -29.57 -19.19
C LYS A 2 17.36 -29.13 -17.99
N ASN A 3 16.78 -28.43 -17.02
CA ASN A 3 17.43 -28.19 -15.74
C ASN A 3 17.04 -29.29 -14.76
N HIS A 4 18.03 -30.09 -14.38
CA HIS A 4 17.99 -30.98 -13.21
C HIS A 4 18.32 -30.15 -11.97
N TYR A 5 17.57 -30.33 -10.89
CA TYR A 5 17.97 -29.84 -9.57
C TYR A 5 17.83 -30.96 -8.53
N THR A 6 18.90 -31.12 -7.76
CA THR A 6 19.07 -32.09 -6.68
C THR A 6 18.96 -31.34 -5.35
N LEU A 7 18.12 -31.79 -4.41
CA LEU A 7 18.01 -31.23 -3.07
C LEU A 7 18.40 -32.27 -2.02
N PHE A 8 19.22 -31.86 -1.05
CA PHE A 8 19.77 -32.69 0.02
C PHE A 8 18.75 -32.84 1.17
N PRO A 9 18.56 -34.05 1.73
CA PRO A 9 17.71 -34.23 2.91
C PRO A 9 18.43 -33.76 4.19
N LYS A 10 17.71 -33.00 5.02
CA LYS A 10 18.09 -32.72 6.41
C LYS A 10 17.55 -33.86 7.28
N ILE A 11 18.45 -34.72 7.76
CA ILE A 11 18.09 -35.86 8.62
C ILE A 11 17.82 -35.33 10.03
N VAL A 12 16.57 -35.41 10.49
CA VAL A 12 16.24 -35.27 11.92
C VAL A 12 16.40 -36.66 12.54
N SER A 13 17.48 -36.85 13.29
CA SER A 13 17.76 -38.13 13.95
C SER A 13 16.84 -38.30 15.15
N GLY A 14 15.91 -39.27 15.11
CA GLY A 14 15.14 -39.57 16.31
C GLY A 14 13.94 -40.50 16.25
N LEU A 15 13.57 -41.17 15.16
CA LEU A 15 12.67 -42.33 15.18
C LEU A 15 12.62 -42.99 13.79
N LYS A 16 12.47 -44.32 13.74
CA LYS A 16 12.50 -45.14 12.51
C LYS A 16 11.26 -44.94 11.62
N TYR A 17 11.13 -43.80 10.96
CA TYR A 17 10.29 -43.65 9.75
C TYR A 17 10.96 -42.61 8.84
N SER A 18 11.49 -43.06 7.70
CA SER A 18 11.92 -42.16 6.62
C SER A 18 10.67 -41.67 5.91
N LEU A 19 10.20 -40.48 6.24
CA LEU A 19 9.23 -39.75 5.43
C LEU A 19 9.99 -39.08 4.27
N PHE A 20 9.71 -39.51 3.04
CA PHE A 20 10.18 -38.83 1.84
C PHE A 20 9.19 -37.71 1.53
N ILE A 21 9.62 -36.45 1.70
CA ILE A 21 8.83 -35.28 1.33
C ILE A 21 9.30 -34.83 -0.05
N GLN A 22 8.40 -34.87 -1.03
CA GLN A 22 8.67 -34.43 -2.40
C GLN A 22 7.77 -33.23 -2.69
N PHE A 23 8.38 -32.05 -2.82
CA PHE A 23 7.69 -30.80 -3.15
C PHE A 23 7.64 -30.59 -4.65
N ILE A 24 6.44 -30.51 -5.22
CA ILE A 24 6.19 -29.75 -6.45
C ILE A 24 4.81 -29.10 -6.33
N LEU A 25 4.78 -27.78 -6.11
CA LEU A 25 3.67 -26.93 -6.52
C LEU A 25 4.20 -25.51 -6.71
N ILE A 26 4.05 -24.99 -7.93
CA ILE A 26 4.33 -23.60 -8.30
C ILE A 26 2.97 -22.93 -8.41
N CYS A 27 2.46 -22.41 -7.29
CA CYS A 27 1.51 -21.30 -7.34
C CYS A 27 2.35 -20.06 -7.06
N GLN A 28 2.56 -19.24 -8.08
CA GLN A 28 3.25 -17.96 -7.96
C GLN A 28 2.17 -16.91 -7.79
N SER A 29 1.98 -16.38 -6.58
CA SER A 29 1.31 -15.09 -6.42
C SER A 29 2.30 -13.99 -6.79
N ASN A 30 1.82 -12.95 -7.45
CA ASN A 30 2.59 -11.72 -7.62
C ASN A 30 2.76 -11.13 -6.22
N ALA A 31 3.99 -11.15 -5.69
CA ALA A 31 4.15 -10.65 -4.35
C ALA A 31 4.19 -9.13 -4.34
N ALA A 32 3.45 -8.61 -3.37
CA ALA A 32 3.45 -7.24 -2.86
C ALA A 32 4.84 -6.82 -2.34
N ASN A 33 5.81 -6.67 -3.25
CA ASN A 33 7.19 -6.27 -2.96
C ASN A 33 7.24 -4.85 -2.41
N TYR A 34 6.40 -3.98 -2.96
CA TYR A 34 6.26 -2.61 -2.50
C TYR A 34 5.78 -2.55 -1.05
N GLN A 35 4.67 -3.22 -0.73
CA GLN A 35 4.07 -3.23 0.60
C GLN A 35 5.02 -3.81 1.65
N SER A 36 5.71 -4.89 1.31
CA SER A 36 6.76 -5.46 2.16
C SER A 36 7.91 -4.48 2.43
N THR A 37 8.28 -3.69 1.42
CA THR A 37 9.35 -2.68 1.54
C THR A 37 8.89 -1.49 2.38
N VAL A 38 7.64 -1.03 2.19
CA VAL A 38 7.02 -0.01 3.03
C VAL A 38 7.04 -0.44 4.51
N ILE A 39 6.51 -1.63 4.83
CA ILE A 39 6.46 -2.15 6.20
C ILE A 39 7.86 -2.24 6.81
N LYS A 40 8.86 -2.69 6.04
CA LYS A 40 10.27 -2.75 6.48
C LYS A 40 10.85 -1.37 6.79
N LEU A 41 10.41 -0.32 6.09
CA LEU A 41 10.77 1.05 6.41
C LEU A 41 9.99 1.60 7.62
N SER A 42 9.08 0.82 8.22
CA SER A 42 8.38 1.14 9.47
C SER A 42 7.75 2.54 9.47
N PRO A 43 6.77 2.80 8.58
CA PRO A 43 5.95 4.01 8.67
C PRO A 43 5.19 4.04 10.00
N THR A 44 4.79 5.25 10.39
CA THR A 44 3.87 5.43 11.51
C THR A 44 2.49 4.91 11.14
N TYR A 45 2.01 5.24 9.93
CA TYR A 45 0.72 4.77 9.41
C TYR A 45 0.90 4.29 7.98
N TYR A 46 0.16 3.25 7.61
CA TYR A 46 0.17 2.73 6.25
C TYR A 46 -1.21 2.24 5.84
N TYR A 47 -1.78 2.90 4.85
CA TYR A 47 -3.07 2.55 4.27
C TYR A 47 -2.83 1.98 2.89
N GLU A 48 -2.95 0.66 2.75
CA GLU A 48 -2.83 -0.03 1.46
C GLU A 48 -4.00 0.32 0.54
N LEU A 49 -5.18 0.63 1.08
CA LEU A 49 -6.38 1.01 0.30
C LEU A 49 -6.93 -0.12 -0.60
N ASN A 50 -6.71 -1.36 -0.18
CA ASN A 50 -7.15 -2.58 -0.85
C ASN A 50 -8.58 -3.02 -0.48
N GLU A 51 -9.33 -2.22 0.29
CA GLU A 51 -10.68 -2.56 0.70
C GLU A 51 -11.64 -2.62 -0.49
N THR A 52 -12.55 -3.60 -0.49
CA THR A 52 -13.61 -3.78 -1.50
C THR A 52 -14.98 -3.29 -1.03
N THR A 53 -15.10 -2.92 0.25
CA THR A 53 -16.32 -2.38 0.85
C THR A 53 -15.99 -1.21 1.78
N THR A 54 -16.99 -0.40 2.10
CA THR A 54 -16.84 0.74 3.00
C THR A 54 -17.16 0.42 4.45
N GLU A 55 -17.70 -0.76 4.75
CA GLU A 55 -18.33 -1.09 6.05
C GLU A 55 -17.33 -1.05 7.21
N ASP A 56 -16.11 -1.55 6.99
CA ASP A 56 -15.08 -1.58 8.02
C ASP A 56 -14.20 -0.33 8.02
N GLY A 57 -14.22 0.47 6.94
CA GLY A 57 -13.31 1.61 6.80
C GLY A 57 -11.87 1.21 6.47
N ALA A 58 -11.07 2.21 6.11
CA ALA A 58 -9.70 2.05 5.65
C ALA A 58 -8.77 1.57 6.78
N LEU A 59 -8.06 0.48 6.57
CA LEU A 59 -7.18 -0.14 7.54
C LEU A 59 -5.80 0.53 7.55
N ASP A 60 -5.30 0.85 8.75
CA ASP A 60 -3.88 1.09 8.95
C ASP A 60 -3.16 -0.24 9.20
N THR A 61 -2.40 -0.72 8.21
CA THR A 61 -1.65 -1.97 8.26
C THR A 61 -0.63 -2.00 9.40
N MET A 62 -0.14 -0.83 9.84
CA MET A 62 0.78 -0.74 10.97
C MET A 62 0.08 -0.88 12.32
N GLY A 63 -1.26 -0.74 12.38
CA GLY A 63 -2.06 -0.88 13.59
C GLY A 63 -1.88 0.24 14.61
N ASN A 64 -1.38 1.40 14.20
CA ASN A 64 -1.10 2.54 15.08
C ASN A 64 -2.22 3.59 15.08
N ALA A 65 -3.08 3.60 14.05
CA ALA A 65 -4.21 4.51 13.98
C ALA A 65 -5.20 4.25 15.15
N PRO A 66 -5.82 5.29 15.74
CA PRO A 66 -6.76 5.13 16.85
C PRO A 66 -8.04 4.39 16.44
N GLY A 67 -8.32 4.33 15.15
CA GLY A 67 -9.41 3.62 14.52
C GLY A 67 -9.19 3.53 13.02
N ARG A 68 -10.07 2.80 12.34
CA ARG A 68 -10.08 2.71 10.88
C ARG A 68 -10.51 4.05 10.27
N GLY A 69 -10.01 4.35 9.08
CA GLY A 69 -10.38 5.56 8.34
C GLY A 69 -11.83 5.47 7.84
N GLU A 70 -12.59 6.54 8.01
CA GLU A 70 -13.98 6.60 7.58
C GLU A 70 -14.08 7.01 6.10
N TYR A 71 -14.66 6.15 5.27
CA TYR A 71 -15.03 6.51 3.89
C TYR A 71 -16.22 7.48 3.92
N ASN A 72 -15.98 8.72 3.48
CA ASN A 72 -16.97 9.79 3.49
C ASN A 72 -17.34 10.13 2.04
N GLY A 73 -18.61 9.94 1.69
CA GLY A 73 -19.14 10.14 0.34
C GLY A 73 -20.32 9.21 0.07
N ASP A 74 -20.94 9.33 -1.10
CA ASP A 74 -22.00 8.41 -1.56
C ASP A 74 -21.40 7.37 -2.52
N TYR A 75 -20.91 6.24 -1.99
CA TYR A 75 -20.26 5.15 -2.73
C TYR A 75 -21.25 4.29 -3.55
N GLY A 76 -22.35 4.90 -4.00
CA GLY A 76 -23.27 4.33 -4.96
C GLY A 76 -22.75 4.41 -6.41
N VAL A 77 -23.57 3.92 -7.35
CA VAL A 77 -23.23 3.89 -8.78
C VAL A 77 -22.90 5.29 -9.30
N GLY A 78 -21.69 5.46 -9.82
CA GLY A 78 -21.20 6.72 -10.41
C GLY A 78 -20.63 7.72 -9.40
N GLY A 79 -20.46 7.32 -8.13
CA GLY A 79 -19.80 8.09 -7.08
C GLY A 79 -18.31 7.73 -6.91
N PRO A 80 -17.71 7.96 -5.72
CA PRO A 80 -16.43 7.37 -5.35
C PRO A 80 -16.52 5.84 -5.26
N GLU A 81 -15.37 5.19 -5.30
CA GLU A 81 -15.27 3.73 -5.35
C GLU A 81 -14.16 3.22 -4.42
N VAL A 82 -14.43 2.08 -3.79
CA VAL A 82 -13.45 1.22 -3.12
C VAL A 82 -13.33 -0.06 -3.94
N GLY A 83 -12.17 -0.69 -3.96
CA GLY A 83 -11.94 -1.87 -4.79
C GLY A 83 -11.77 -1.56 -6.28
N GLY A 84 -11.50 -0.30 -6.64
CA GLY A 84 -11.19 0.06 -8.03
C GLY A 84 -9.79 -0.41 -8.43
N GLU A 85 -9.52 -0.55 -9.73
CA GLU A 85 -8.22 -1.01 -10.22
C GLU A 85 -7.08 -0.12 -9.74
N GLY A 86 -6.06 -0.74 -9.11
CA GLY A 86 -4.83 -0.09 -8.71
C GLY A 86 -3.87 0.23 -9.88
N PRO A 87 -2.71 0.83 -9.59
CA PRO A 87 -1.66 1.11 -10.56
C PRO A 87 -1.02 -0.16 -11.14
N MET A 88 -1.25 -0.40 -12.43
CA MET A 88 -0.47 -1.36 -13.24
C MET A 88 0.75 -0.70 -13.91
N TYR A 89 0.58 0.57 -14.28
CA TYR A 89 1.59 1.41 -14.92
C TYR A 89 1.50 2.81 -14.32
N VAL A 90 2.66 3.45 -14.13
CA VAL A 90 2.73 4.89 -13.83
C VAL A 90 3.13 5.68 -15.08
N PHE A 91 2.81 6.96 -15.09
CA PHE A 91 3.08 7.87 -16.18
C PHE A 91 4.56 7.87 -16.60
N SER A 92 4.78 7.94 -17.91
CA SER A 92 6.07 8.26 -18.49
C SER A 92 5.88 9.22 -19.66
N ALA A 93 6.65 10.29 -19.70
CA ALA A 93 6.68 11.17 -20.87
C ALA A 93 7.40 10.51 -22.06
N ASP A 94 8.26 9.52 -21.78
CA ASP A 94 9.10 8.86 -22.77
C ASP A 94 8.49 7.54 -23.29
N ASP A 95 7.53 6.96 -22.56
CA ASP A 95 6.82 5.74 -22.95
C ASP A 95 5.30 5.96 -22.87
N PRO A 96 4.56 5.93 -24.00
CA PRO A 96 3.12 6.10 -24.00
C PRO A 96 2.36 4.99 -23.26
N ASN A 97 2.99 3.84 -23.00
CA ASN A 97 2.41 2.77 -22.19
C ASN A 97 2.67 2.95 -20.69
N GLY A 98 3.48 3.94 -20.30
CA GLY A 98 3.92 4.14 -18.94
C GLY A 98 5.03 3.18 -18.49
N ILE A 99 5.42 3.29 -17.22
CA ILE A 99 6.37 2.40 -16.56
C ILE A 99 5.57 1.37 -15.77
N ALA A 100 5.76 0.08 -16.07
CA ALA A 100 5.11 -1.00 -15.34
C ALA A 100 5.55 -1.02 -13.87
N VAL A 101 4.59 -1.25 -12.96
CA VAL A 101 4.82 -1.37 -11.51
C VAL A 101 4.35 -2.72 -10.96
N PRO A 102 4.90 -3.84 -11.47
CA PRO A 102 4.43 -5.19 -11.10
C PRO A 102 4.65 -5.55 -9.63
N GLY A 103 5.49 -4.81 -8.91
CA GLY A 103 5.78 -5.03 -7.49
C GLY A 103 4.64 -4.64 -6.53
N LEU A 104 3.57 -4.04 -7.05
CA LEU A 104 2.36 -3.70 -6.28
C LEU A 104 1.37 -4.86 -6.15
N GLY A 105 1.53 -5.95 -6.91
CA GLY A 105 0.64 -7.10 -6.86
C GLY A 105 -0.16 -7.34 -8.14
N GLY A 106 -0.10 -6.43 -9.11
CA GLY A 106 -0.78 -6.59 -10.39
C GLY A 106 -2.29 -6.37 -10.27
N GLU A 107 -3.09 -7.19 -10.96
CA GLU A 107 -4.57 -7.08 -10.98
C GLU A 107 -5.20 -7.27 -9.59
N ASP A 108 -4.47 -7.89 -8.66
CA ASP A 108 -4.90 -8.08 -7.28
C ASP A 108 -4.81 -6.80 -6.43
N ASN A 109 -4.11 -5.76 -6.92
CA ASN A 109 -3.94 -4.48 -6.22
C ASN A 109 -5.10 -3.55 -6.55
N LEU A 110 -5.77 -3.07 -5.51
CA LEU A 110 -6.94 -2.21 -5.59
C LEU A 110 -6.62 -0.82 -5.06
N ALA A 111 -7.55 0.12 -5.24
CA ALA A 111 -7.36 1.50 -4.84
C ALA A 111 -8.68 2.17 -4.44
N HIS A 112 -8.54 3.30 -3.75
CA HIS A 112 -9.65 4.21 -3.46
C HIS A 112 -9.77 5.28 -4.55
N TYR A 113 -10.92 5.37 -5.19
CA TYR A 113 -11.25 6.41 -6.16
C TYR A 113 -12.08 7.50 -5.48
N SER A 114 -11.52 8.70 -5.40
CA SER A 114 -12.18 9.87 -4.80
C SER A 114 -13.26 10.46 -5.72
N ASN A 115 -13.07 10.44 -7.03
CA ASN A 115 -14.05 10.86 -8.05
C ASN A 115 -14.78 12.19 -7.73
N ASN A 116 -14.08 13.20 -7.18
CA ASN A 116 -14.63 14.49 -6.74
C ASN A 116 -15.74 14.43 -5.68
N SER A 117 -16.00 13.26 -5.10
CA SER A 117 -17.21 13.02 -4.32
C SER A 117 -17.03 12.07 -3.12
N GLY A 118 -15.83 11.52 -2.94
CA GLY A 118 -15.46 10.70 -1.78
C GLY A 118 -14.05 10.98 -1.30
N HIS A 119 -13.82 10.80 -0.01
CA HIS A 119 -12.50 10.85 0.60
C HIS A 119 -12.48 10.03 1.90
N ILE A 120 -11.29 9.79 2.45
CA ILE A 120 -11.12 9.03 3.69
C ILE A 120 -10.79 10.00 4.83
N THR A 121 -11.50 9.91 5.95
CA THR A 121 -11.21 10.67 7.17
C THR A 121 -10.48 9.79 8.17
N LEU A 122 -9.24 10.14 8.50
CA LEU A 122 -8.36 9.32 9.33
C LEU A 122 -8.47 9.59 10.84
N GLY A 123 -9.05 10.74 11.22
CA GLY A 123 -9.20 11.16 12.62
C GLY A 123 -8.55 12.50 12.91
N ASP A 124 -8.23 12.76 14.19
CA ASP A 124 -7.62 14.04 14.63
C ASP A 124 -6.29 14.29 13.91
N GLY A 125 -6.21 15.42 13.21
CA GLY A 125 -5.05 15.86 12.46
C GLY A 125 -3.78 16.00 13.31
N ASN A 126 -3.92 16.23 14.62
CA ASN A 126 -2.77 16.33 15.52
C ASN A 126 -2.01 15.01 15.66
N LEU A 127 -2.69 13.87 15.44
CA LEU A 127 -2.04 12.56 15.42
C LEU A 127 -1.16 12.36 14.18
N TYR A 128 -1.37 13.16 13.13
CA TYR A 128 -0.64 13.14 11.86
C TYR A 128 0.26 14.38 11.70
N GLY A 129 0.49 15.14 12.78
CA GLY A 129 1.27 16.37 12.77
C GLY A 129 2.67 16.16 13.32
N SER A 130 3.70 16.46 12.52
CA SER A 130 5.10 16.45 12.97
C SER A 130 5.94 17.53 12.31
N SER A 131 6.97 17.97 13.03
CA SER A 131 8.02 18.86 12.52
C SER A 131 8.83 18.24 11.38
N SER A 132 8.88 16.91 11.30
CA SER A 132 9.46 16.16 10.19
C SER A 132 8.50 15.06 9.74
N ILE A 133 8.19 15.01 8.45
CA ILE A 133 7.19 14.08 7.92
C ILE A 133 7.56 13.67 6.50
N THR A 134 7.36 12.39 6.17
CA THR A 134 7.31 11.87 4.81
C THR A 134 5.95 11.24 4.55
N VAL A 135 5.38 11.50 3.38
CA VAL A 135 4.21 10.81 2.84
C VAL A 135 4.61 10.21 1.49
N ALA A 136 4.47 8.89 1.35
CA ALA A 136 4.58 8.19 0.08
C ALA A 136 3.19 7.70 -0.33
N LEU A 137 2.86 7.78 -1.61
CA LEU A 137 1.60 7.29 -2.16
C LEU A 137 1.69 7.05 -3.66
N PHE A 138 0.77 6.26 -4.18
CA PHE A 138 0.38 6.33 -5.57
C PHE A 138 -0.88 7.18 -5.69
N PHE A 139 -0.97 7.99 -6.75
CA PHE A 139 -2.21 8.67 -7.08
C PHE A 139 -2.46 8.66 -8.58
N LYS A 140 -3.73 8.53 -8.97
CA LYS A 140 -4.17 8.63 -10.36
C LYS A 140 -4.52 10.07 -10.64
N ALA A 141 -3.87 10.69 -11.62
CA ALA A 141 -4.16 12.06 -12.02
C ALA A 141 -5.62 12.22 -12.45
N GLY A 142 -6.17 13.38 -12.11
CA GLY A 142 -7.49 13.81 -12.56
C GLY A 142 -7.56 15.34 -12.60
N PRO A 143 -8.59 15.91 -13.25
CA PRO A 143 -8.72 17.35 -13.37
C PRO A 143 -8.87 17.98 -11.98
N ALA A 144 -7.92 18.83 -11.59
CA ALA A 144 -7.98 19.56 -10.34
C ALA A 144 -8.81 20.85 -10.49
N GLN A 145 -9.63 21.17 -9.48
CA GLN A 145 -10.55 22.32 -9.56
C GLN A 145 -10.18 23.48 -8.63
N GLY A 146 -9.33 23.26 -7.62
CA GLY A 146 -9.00 24.36 -6.70
C GLY A 146 -8.08 24.04 -5.52
N GLY A 147 -7.30 22.96 -5.60
CA GLY A 147 -6.47 22.47 -4.50
C GLY A 147 -7.06 21.19 -3.94
N ASP A 148 -7.04 20.15 -4.74
CA ASP A 148 -7.46 18.83 -4.38
C ASP A 148 -6.40 18.24 -3.44
N ARG A 149 -6.83 17.60 -2.35
CA ARG A 149 -5.90 17.03 -1.36
C ARG A 149 -5.69 15.58 -1.70
N LEU A 150 -4.45 15.21 -2.01
CA LEU A 150 -4.05 13.81 -2.02
C LEU A 150 -3.91 13.32 -0.58
N PHE A 151 -3.22 14.12 0.24
CA PHE A 151 -3.13 13.94 1.70
C PHE A 151 -3.13 15.30 2.40
N THR A 152 -3.76 15.38 3.57
CA THR A 152 -3.64 16.53 4.47
C THR A 152 -3.83 16.09 5.92
N ASN A 153 -3.02 16.63 6.84
CA ASN A 153 -3.30 16.54 8.27
C ASN A 153 -4.21 17.68 8.78
N ASN A 154 -4.61 18.62 7.90
CA ASN A 154 -5.53 19.73 8.17
C ASN A 154 -5.18 20.61 9.39
N LEU A 155 -3.89 20.74 9.72
CA LEU A 155 -3.44 21.58 10.83
C LEU A 155 -3.20 23.04 10.40
N GLN A 156 -3.46 23.99 11.30
CA GLN A 156 -3.12 25.40 11.07
C GLN A 156 -1.67 25.71 11.45
N ASP A 157 -1.12 24.97 12.41
CA ASP A 157 0.22 25.18 12.94
C ASP A 157 1.27 24.85 11.86
N PRO A 158 2.01 25.84 11.33
CA PRO A 158 2.96 25.61 10.24
C PRO A 158 4.19 24.82 10.69
N THR A 159 4.39 24.61 12.00
CA THR A 159 5.45 23.73 12.51
C THR A 159 5.09 22.25 12.39
N LYS A 160 3.83 21.90 12.12
CA LYS A 160 3.34 20.51 12.04
C LYS A 160 2.48 20.20 10.83
N SER A 161 1.85 21.21 10.23
CA SER A 161 0.97 21.06 9.08
C SER A 161 1.72 20.53 7.87
N PHE A 162 1.12 19.60 7.14
CA PHE A 162 1.67 19.12 5.88
C PHE A 162 0.55 18.68 4.95
N GLN A 163 0.64 19.10 3.70
CA GLN A 163 -0.34 18.79 2.67
C GLN A 163 0.38 18.44 1.37
N VAL A 164 -0.08 17.36 0.74
CA VAL A 164 0.27 16.99 -0.63
C VAL A 164 -0.98 17.23 -1.47
N ASN A 165 -0.91 18.20 -2.36
CA ASN A 165 -2.06 18.70 -3.11
C ASN A 165 -1.82 18.59 -4.61
N VAL A 166 -2.91 18.62 -5.37
CA VAL A 166 -2.88 18.98 -6.80
C VAL A 166 -3.83 20.14 -7.06
N ALA A 167 -3.43 21.07 -7.92
CA ALA A 167 -4.17 22.28 -8.23
C ALA A 167 -4.08 22.60 -9.72
N ASN A 168 -4.58 23.77 -10.13
CA ASN A 168 -4.52 24.19 -11.53
C ASN A 168 -3.09 24.16 -12.10
N ASP A 169 -2.07 24.37 -11.27
CA ASP A 169 -0.66 24.38 -11.65
C ASP A 169 0.05 23.04 -11.42
N GLY A 170 -0.68 21.95 -11.14
CA GLY A 170 -0.08 20.63 -10.88
C GLY A 170 0.11 20.36 -9.39
N LEU A 171 1.12 19.55 -9.05
CA LEU A 171 1.37 19.11 -7.67
C LEU A 171 1.97 20.23 -6.81
N VAL A 172 1.49 20.33 -5.58
CA VAL A 172 1.92 21.34 -4.61
C VAL A 172 2.14 20.72 -3.23
N LEU A 173 3.28 21.04 -2.62
CA LEU A 173 3.57 20.73 -1.23
C LEU A 173 3.35 21.97 -0.37
N ALA A 174 2.62 21.86 0.73
CA ALA A 174 2.33 22.99 1.60
C ALA A 174 2.48 22.65 3.08
N VAL A 175 3.04 23.59 3.85
CA VAL A 175 3.21 23.48 5.31
C VAL A 175 2.50 24.60 6.06
N ASP A 176 2.25 25.75 5.43
CA ASP A 176 1.50 26.85 6.02
C ASP A 176 0.25 27.15 5.19
N PRO A 177 -0.88 26.49 5.48
CA PRO A 177 -2.10 26.66 4.70
C PRO A 177 -2.77 28.03 4.90
N ALA A 178 -2.37 28.82 5.90
CA ALA A 178 -2.91 30.16 6.12
C ALA A 178 -2.19 31.24 5.30
N ASN A 179 -1.02 30.93 4.74
CA ASN A 179 -0.17 31.86 4.00
C ASN A 179 0.17 31.31 2.60
N THR A 180 0.90 32.12 1.82
CA THR A 180 1.36 31.77 0.47
C THR A 180 2.83 32.13 0.28
N GLY A 181 3.44 31.64 -0.81
CA GLY A 181 4.80 31.99 -1.17
C GLY A 181 5.88 31.17 -0.48
N PHE A 182 7.10 31.71 -0.48
CA PHE A 182 8.32 31.00 -0.11
C PHE A 182 8.30 30.37 1.29
N ALA A 183 7.54 30.94 2.22
CA ALA A 183 7.42 30.44 3.59
C ALA A 183 6.35 29.35 3.77
N ALA A 184 5.54 29.06 2.74
CA ALA A 184 4.32 28.27 2.89
C ALA A 184 4.26 27.03 1.99
N GLU A 185 4.67 27.13 0.72
CA GLU A 185 4.41 26.08 -0.27
C GLU A 185 5.44 26.05 -1.41
N ARG A 186 5.46 24.93 -2.14
CA ARG A 186 6.17 24.78 -3.41
C ARG A 186 5.32 24.03 -4.42
N THR A 187 5.21 24.58 -5.62
CA THR A 187 4.62 23.94 -6.80
C THR A 187 5.69 23.20 -7.60
N LEU A 188 5.39 21.98 -8.05
CA LEU A 188 6.26 21.21 -8.92
C LEU A 188 6.25 21.79 -10.34
N PHE A 189 7.44 22.08 -10.86
CA PHE A 189 7.64 22.47 -12.26
C PHE A 189 8.16 21.30 -13.09
N MET A 190 8.07 21.44 -14.41
CA MET A 190 8.71 20.55 -15.39
C MET A 190 10.20 20.40 -15.08
N GLU A 191 10.82 19.32 -15.57
CA GLU A 191 12.22 18.98 -15.32
C GLU A 191 13.19 20.11 -15.71
N ASP A 192 12.85 20.88 -16.74
CA ASP A 192 13.60 22.04 -17.24
C ASP A 192 13.20 23.38 -16.59
N ASN A 193 12.30 23.35 -15.61
CA ASN A 193 11.69 24.52 -14.94
C ASN A 193 10.95 25.49 -15.88
N SER A 194 10.52 25.06 -17.07
CA SER A 194 9.82 25.91 -18.04
C SER A 194 8.43 26.38 -17.58
N GLY A 195 7.84 25.69 -16.62
CA GLY A 195 6.55 26.04 -16.02
C GLY A 195 6.02 24.93 -15.11
N PRO A 196 4.83 25.13 -14.52
CA PRO A 196 4.22 24.15 -13.64
C PRO A 196 3.91 22.81 -14.34
N ASP A 197 4.14 21.70 -13.65
CA ASP A 197 3.99 20.35 -14.19
C ASP A 197 2.52 19.90 -14.16
N ARG A 198 1.79 20.27 -15.21
CA ARG A 198 0.35 20.00 -15.32
C ARG A 198 0.01 18.56 -15.73
N ARG A 199 1.00 17.70 -15.97
CA ARG A 199 0.77 16.27 -16.27
C ARG A 199 0.09 15.56 -15.09
N LEU A 200 0.40 16.00 -13.86
CA LEU A 200 -0.16 15.44 -12.63
C LEU A 200 -1.66 15.74 -12.40
N ILE A 201 -2.29 16.51 -13.29
CA ILE A 201 -3.74 16.84 -13.23
C ILE A 201 -4.47 16.51 -14.54
N GLN A 202 -3.81 15.77 -15.43
CA GLN A 202 -4.34 15.33 -16.71
C GLN A 202 -4.81 13.90 -16.55
N SER A 203 -6.11 13.64 -16.76
CA SER A 203 -6.69 12.30 -16.62
C SER A 203 -5.96 11.25 -17.46
N GLU A 204 -5.47 11.65 -18.63
CA GLU A 204 -4.71 10.81 -19.55
C GLU A 204 -3.32 10.41 -19.04
N SER A 205 -2.79 11.11 -18.03
CA SER A 205 -1.48 10.78 -17.47
C SER A 205 -1.53 9.56 -16.53
N GLY A 206 -2.71 9.16 -16.05
CA GLY A 206 -2.85 7.97 -15.22
C GLY A 206 -2.12 8.10 -13.88
N TRP A 207 -1.46 7.02 -13.44
CA TRP A 207 -0.89 6.93 -12.09
C TRP A 207 0.49 7.57 -11.97
N PHE A 208 0.82 8.05 -10.78
CA PHE A 208 2.14 8.51 -10.40
C PHE A 208 2.50 7.94 -9.03
N HIS A 209 3.76 7.57 -8.85
CA HIS A 209 4.36 7.34 -7.53
C HIS A 209 4.94 8.64 -7.01
N VAL A 210 4.56 9.04 -5.80
CA VAL A 210 4.98 10.29 -5.17
C VAL A 210 5.53 10.01 -3.78
N ILE A 211 6.70 10.55 -3.49
CA ILE A 211 7.23 10.63 -2.12
C ILE A 211 7.49 12.10 -1.82
N ALA A 212 6.78 12.66 -0.84
CA ALA A 212 6.91 14.05 -0.44
C ALA A 212 7.30 14.15 1.03
N SER A 213 8.23 15.05 1.36
CA SER A 213 8.68 15.21 2.74
C SER A 213 9.06 16.63 3.08
N THR A 214 9.14 16.93 4.38
CA THR A 214 9.61 18.20 4.92
C THR A 214 10.18 18.03 6.32
N PHE A 215 11.05 18.94 6.76
CA PHE A 215 11.55 18.99 8.14
C PHE A 215 11.96 20.41 8.56
N GLY A 216 11.83 20.72 9.85
CA GLY A 216 12.29 22.00 10.39
C GLY A 216 11.54 22.41 11.66
N SER A 217 12.03 23.45 12.31
CA SER A 217 11.47 23.98 13.57
C SER A 217 10.45 25.12 13.36
N SER A 218 10.37 25.64 12.13
CA SER A 218 9.43 26.69 11.73
C SER A 218 8.78 26.39 10.38
N GLY A 219 7.68 27.07 10.08
CA GLY A 219 7.03 26.96 8.77
C GLY A 219 7.96 27.29 7.60
N SER A 220 8.76 28.35 7.73
CA SER A 220 9.70 28.76 6.68
C SER A 220 10.85 27.77 6.48
N GLU A 221 11.39 27.20 7.57
CA GLU A 221 12.39 26.12 7.45
C GLU A 221 11.80 24.90 6.76
N ARG A 222 10.60 24.47 7.18
CA ARG A 222 9.89 23.34 6.59
C ARG A 222 9.60 23.57 5.10
N ALA A 223 9.16 24.77 4.72
CA ALA A 223 8.92 25.12 3.33
C ALA A 223 10.21 25.18 2.48
N ALA A 224 11.35 25.51 3.09
CA ALA A 224 12.66 25.47 2.42
C ALA A 224 13.23 24.05 2.29
N ASN A 225 12.79 23.14 3.16
CA ASN A 225 13.30 21.78 3.29
C ASN A 225 12.35 20.72 2.71
N PHE A 226 11.50 21.09 1.76
CA PHE A 226 10.75 20.08 1.02
C PHE A 226 11.70 19.17 0.26
N LYS A 227 11.36 17.88 0.20
CA LYS A 227 11.91 16.95 -0.79
C LYS A 227 10.77 16.25 -1.51
N LEU A 228 11.01 15.93 -2.78
CA LEU A 228 10.01 15.30 -3.63
C LEU A 228 10.66 14.32 -4.59
N TRP A 229 10.10 13.12 -4.67
CA TRP A 229 10.41 12.15 -5.71
C TRP A 229 9.13 11.82 -6.49
N ILE A 230 9.25 11.76 -7.82
CA ILE A 230 8.17 11.37 -8.73
C ILE A 230 8.68 10.19 -9.56
N ASN A 231 8.00 9.04 -9.50
CA ASN A 231 8.36 7.82 -10.21
C ASN A 231 9.85 7.47 -10.02
N GLY A 232 10.33 7.55 -8.78
CA GLY A 232 11.72 7.28 -8.40
C GLY A 232 12.75 8.37 -8.70
N VAL A 233 12.37 9.43 -9.42
CA VAL A 233 13.28 10.54 -9.76
C VAL A 233 13.18 11.62 -8.69
N ASP A 234 14.32 12.05 -8.15
CA ASP A 234 14.38 13.24 -7.28
C ASP A 234 14.04 14.50 -8.10
N ARG A 235 12.95 15.16 -7.71
CA ARG A 235 12.40 16.37 -8.33
C ARG A 235 12.42 17.55 -7.36
N THR A 236 13.20 17.47 -6.28
CA THR A 236 13.30 18.51 -5.25
C THR A 236 13.72 19.85 -5.83
N ASP A 237 14.68 19.87 -6.76
CA ASP A 237 15.17 21.11 -7.39
C ASP A 237 14.14 21.76 -8.35
N ASN A 238 13.06 21.05 -8.70
CA ASN A 238 11.98 21.58 -9.54
C ASN A 238 10.83 22.20 -8.72
N LEU A 239 10.95 22.23 -7.39
CA LEU A 239 9.96 22.84 -6.50
C LEU A 239 10.15 24.37 -6.45
N GLN A 240 9.15 25.11 -6.93
CA GLN A 240 9.18 26.58 -7.03
C GLN A 240 8.08 27.20 -6.14
N PRO A 241 8.32 28.34 -5.47
CA PRO A 241 7.26 29.06 -4.78
C PRO A 241 6.26 29.66 -5.78
N ASN A 242 4.99 29.66 -5.41
CA ASN A 242 3.86 30.23 -6.11
C ASN A 242 3.03 31.12 -5.15
N VAL A 243 1.90 31.66 -5.59
CA VAL A 243 1.12 32.68 -4.84
C VAL A 243 -0.22 32.19 -4.32
N THR A 244 -0.44 30.87 -4.30
CA THR A 244 -1.74 30.27 -3.96
C THR A 244 -1.80 29.81 -2.50
N GLY A 245 -2.90 30.15 -1.81
CA GLY A 245 -3.17 29.73 -0.44
C GLY A 245 -4.06 28.50 -0.41
N TRP A 246 -3.73 27.57 0.49
CA TRP A 246 -4.28 26.21 0.45
C TRP A 246 -5.44 26.05 1.47
N GLY A 247 -5.32 26.63 2.65
CA GLY A 247 -6.35 26.57 3.69
C GLY A 247 -6.51 25.21 4.37
N ILE A 248 -7.30 25.21 5.44
CA ILE A 248 -7.74 24.04 6.21
C ILE A 248 -9.23 24.15 6.50
N ASN A 249 -9.85 23.12 7.06
CA ASN A 249 -11.27 23.19 7.42
C ASN A 249 -11.66 22.42 8.68
N THR A 250 -11.29 21.15 8.78
CA THR A 250 -11.89 20.24 9.75
C THR A 250 -11.01 19.95 10.96
N GLY A 251 -9.69 20.22 10.86
CA GLY A 251 -8.72 19.71 11.83
C GLY A 251 -8.55 18.18 11.80
N LEU A 252 -9.17 17.49 10.84
CA LEU A 252 -9.10 16.03 10.70
C LEU A 252 -8.16 15.65 9.57
N ALA A 253 -7.26 14.70 9.79
CA ALA A 253 -6.42 14.15 8.73
C ALA A 253 -7.27 13.41 7.69
N LYS A 254 -6.91 13.53 6.41
CA LYS A 254 -7.68 13.00 5.29
C LYS A 254 -6.78 12.53 4.13
N ILE A 255 -7.27 11.54 3.40
CA ILE A 255 -6.78 11.11 2.08
C ILE A 255 -7.85 11.48 1.06
N GLY A 256 -7.48 12.14 -0.03
CA GLY A 256 -8.39 12.45 -1.13
C GLY A 256 -9.31 13.66 -0.94
N GLY A 257 -9.29 14.34 0.22
CA GLY A 257 -10.16 15.48 0.47
C GLY A 257 -9.71 16.42 1.58
N ARG A 258 -10.44 17.52 1.75
CA ARG A 258 -10.13 18.56 2.76
C ARG A 258 -11.29 18.87 3.70
N ARG A 259 -12.49 19.05 3.14
CA ARG A 259 -13.67 19.56 3.86
C ARG A 259 -14.50 18.43 4.46
N ALA A 260 -15.50 18.80 5.25
CA ALA A 260 -16.46 17.84 5.81
C ALA A 260 -17.37 17.25 4.72
N ASN A 261 -17.79 18.08 3.75
CA ASN A 261 -18.52 17.60 2.58
C ASN A 261 -17.54 16.95 1.60
N ALA A 262 -17.78 15.69 1.24
CA ALA A 262 -16.98 14.95 0.28
C ALA A 262 -17.22 15.38 -1.18
N ALA A 263 -18.40 15.90 -1.51
CA ALA A 263 -18.69 16.49 -2.82
C ALA A 263 -18.31 17.99 -2.84
N ASP A 264 -17.04 18.30 -2.64
CA ASP A 264 -16.48 19.66 -2.63
C ASP A 264 -15.39 19.78 -3.71
N SER A 265 -15.20 20.99 -4.24
CA SER A 265 -14.21 21.27 -5.29
C SER A 265 -12.74 21.13 -4.84
N THR A 266 -12.50 20.64 -3.61
CA THR A 266 -11.18 20.32 -3.06
C THR A 266 -11.03 18.84 -2.70
N THR A 267 -12.00 18.02 -3.09
CA THR A 267 -11.90 16.57 -3.15
C THR A 267 -11.25 16.17 -4.47
N HIS A 268 -10.32 15.24 -4.42
CA HIS A 268 -9.58 14.82 -5.59
C HIS A 268 -10.48 14.11 -6.61
N SER A 269 -10.28 14.43 -7.88
CA SER A 269 -11.01 13.81 -8.99
C SER A 269 -10.51 12.43 -9.37
N GLY A 270 -9.27 12.08 -9.02
CA GLY A 270 -8.66 10.80 -9.33
C GLY A 270 -8.75 9.80 -8.18
N ALA A 271 -7.68 9.01 -8.00
CA ALA A 271 -7.59 7.92 -7.04
C ALA A 271 -6.31 8.00 -6.21
N GLN A 272 -6.29 7.29 -5.08
CA GLN A 272 -5.15 7.12 -4.20
C GLN A 272 -4.97 5.66 -3.86
N ASP A 273 -3.71 5.28 -3.69
CA ASP A 273 -3.31 3.95 -3.34
C ASP A 273 -2.02 3.99 -2.51
N GLU A 274 -1.77 2.97 -1.69
CA GLU A 274 -0.51 2.76 -0.98
C GLU A 274 0.00 3.97 -0.17
N VAL A 275 -0.87 4.58 0.64
CA VAL A 275 -0.57 5.80 1.39
C VAL A 275 0.18 5.50 2.68
N ALA A 276 1.49 5.69 2.67
CA ALA A 276 2.38 5.49 3.81
C ALA A 276 2.86 6.83 4.40
N ILE A 277 2.82 6.94 5.72
CA ILE A 277 3.12 8.18 6.47
C ILE A 277 4.16 7.88 7.55
N TRP A 278 5.32 8.54 7.46
CA TRP A 278 6.35 8.53 8.50
C TRP A 278 6.32 9.87 9.24
N LEU A 279 5.96 9.82 10.52
CA LEU A 279 6.13 10.96 11.42
C LEU A 279 7.52 10.95 12.04
N ASP A 280 8.00 12.14 12.37
CA ASP A 280 9.32 12.41 12.96
C ASP A 280 10.49 11.91 12.09
N ARG A 281 10.26 11.65 10.80
CA ARG A 281 11.26 11.08 9.90
C ARG A 281 11.12 11.63 8.49
N VAL A 282 12.27 11.89 7.88
CA VAL A 282 12.42 12.16 6.46
C VAL A 282 13.16 10.98 5.85
N LEU A 283 12.57 10.34 4.85
CA LEU A 283 13.25 9.27 4.12
C LEU A 283 14.52 9.79 3.44
N THR A 284 15.57 8.97 3.47
CA THR A 284 16.79 9.19 2.70
C THR A 284 16.56 8.85 1.23
N ASP A 285 17.40 9.38 0.35
CA ASP A 285 17.31 9.15 -1.10
C ASP A 285 17.36 7.65 -1.44
N LYS A 286 18.16 6.86 -0.69
CA LYS A 286 18.24 5.39 -0.84
C LYS A 286 16.97 4.67 -0.41
N GLU A 287 16.27 5.18 0.60
CA GLU A 287 15.00 4.60 1.04
C GLU A 287 13.90 4.93 0.04
N ALA A 288 13.87 6.16 -0.48
CA ALA A 288 12.97 6.55 -1.56
C ALA A 288 13.22 5.74 -2.84
N GLU A 289 14.49 5.55 -3.22
CA GLU A 289 14.92 4.67 -4.31
C GLU A 289 14.46 3.22 -4.06
N SER A 290 14.62 2.70 -2.84
CA SER A 290 14.20 1.33 -2.52
C SER A 290 12.69 1.11 -2.66
N LEU A 291 11.86 2.12 -2.36
CA LEU A 291 10.42 2.06 -2.60
C LEU A 291 10.12 2.00 -4.10
N TRP A 292 10.80 2.82 -4.90
CA TRP A 292 10.63 2.81 -6.35
C TRP A 292 11.10 1.50 -6.99
N GLU A 293 12.29 1.01 -6.62
CA GLU A 293 12.80 -0.29 -7.05
C GLU A 293 11.82 -1.42 -6.70
N ALA A 294 11.23 -1.36 -5.51
CA ALA A 294 10.23 -2.33 -5.09
C ALA A 294 8.95 -2.28 -5.93
N ALA A 295 8.51 -1.09 -6.37
CA ALA A 295 7.35 -0.94 -7.25
C ALA A 295 7.59 -1.51 -8.65
N ILE A 296 8.75 -1.22 -9.27
CA ILE A 296 9.04 -1.63 -10.65
C ILE A 296 9.59 -3.05 -10.78
N THR A 297 9.95 -3.68 -9.66
CA THR A 297 10.50 -5.04 -9.65
C THR A 297 9.45 -6.04 -9.21
N GLU A 298 9.10 -6.95 -10.13
CA GLU A 298 8.31 -8.13 -9.80
C GLU A 298 9.15 -9.05 -8.91
N LYS A 299 8.70 -9.28 -7.68
CA LYS A 299 9.25 -10.33 -6.82
C LYS A 299 8.19 -11.39 -6.65
N LYS A 300 8.33 -12.51 -7.36
CA LYS A 300 7.50 -13.69 -7.09
C LYS A 300 7.94 -14.29 -5.77
N ILE A 301 7.18 -14.06 -4.70
CA ILE A 301 7.37 -14.78 -3.44
C ILE A 301 6.55 -16.07 -3.59
N PRO A 302 7.19 -17.24 -3.70
CA PRO A 302 6.43 -18.48 -3.75
C PRO A 302 5.60 -18.62 -2.46
N LEU A 303 4.38 -19.15 -2.59
CA LEU A 303 3.65 -19.66 -1.44
C LEU A 303 4.40 -20.88 -0.91
N VAL A 304 4.82 -20.81 0.35
CA VAL A 304 5.71 -21.77 1.01
C VAL A 304 5.12 -22.11 2.37
N ILE A 305 4.94 -23.41 2.61
CA ILE A 305 4.72 -23.94 3.95
C ILE A 305 6.00 -23.68 4.75
N LYS A 306 5.90 -22.80 5.76
CA LYS A 306 7.00 -22.43 6.65
C LYS A 306 7.20 -23.47 7.74
N ASP A 307 6.12 -24.04 8.24
CA ASP A 307 6.16 -25.00 9.35
C ASP A 307 5.01 -26.00 9.32
N ILE A 308 5.25 -27.16 9.92
CA ILE A 308 4.25 -28.21 10.14
C ILE A 308 4.47 -28.77 11.55
N GLU A 309 3.49 -28.59 12.42
CA GLU A 309 3.50 -29.13 13.77
C GLU A 309 2.52 -30.31 13.86
N ILE A 310 2.91 -31.36 14.59
CA ILE A 310 2.04 -32.52 14.84
C ILE A 310 1.88 -32.65 16.35
N GLU A 311 0.65 -32.54 16.82
CA GLU A 311 0.29 -32.77 18.21
C GLU A 311 -0.46 -34.10 18.32
N LYS A 312 -0.09 -34.92 19.31
CA LYS A 312 -0.69 -36.24 19.53
C LYS A 312 -1.46 -36.25 20.84
N ALA A 313 -2.70 -36.71 20.76
CA ALA A 313 -3.52 -37.10 21.90
C ALA A 313 -3.52 -38.64 22.05
N ASP A 314 -4.21 -39.14 23.07
CA ASP A 314 -4.23 -40.57 23.42
C ASP A 314 -4.81 -41.45 22.30
N ASP A 315 -5.73 -40.92 21.50
CA ASP A 315 -6.47 -41.64 20.44
C ASP A 315 -6.45 -40.98 19.06
N SER A 316 -5.86 -39.79 18.94
CA SER A 316 -5.90 -38.96 17.74
C SER A 316 -4.65 -38.06 17.63
N GLN A 317 -4.48 -37.43 16.47
CA GLN A 317 -3.47 -36.41 16.25
C GLN A 317 -4.08 -35.21 15.51
N SER A 318 -3.45 -34.05 15.66
CA SER A 318 -3.72 -32.86 14.86
C SER A 318 -2.46 -32.42 14.13
N ILE A 319 -2.65 -31.77 12.98
CA ILE A 319 -1.55 -31.22 12.18
C ILE A 319 -1.81 -29.74 11.96
N THR A 320 -0.91 -28.90 12.46
CA THR A 320 -0.93 -27.45 12.22
C THR A 320 0.02 -27.12 11.08
N ILE A 321 -0.47 -26.39 10.09
CA ILE A 321 0.29 -25.96 8.92
C ILE A 321 0.39 -24.46 8.95
N SER A 322 1.61 -23.96 8.79
CA SER A 322 1.89 -22.52 8.74
C SER A 322 2.54 -22.17 7.42
N TRP A 323 2.10 -21.10 6.75
CA TRP A 323 2.65 -20.64 5.47
C TRP A 323 3.03 -19.16 5.51
N ASN A 324 3.72 -18.66 4.49
CA ASN A 324 3.77 -17.21 4.26
C ASN A 324 2.44 -16.74 3.68
N SER A 325 1.80 -15.82 4.36
CA SER A 325 0.52 -15.22 3.98
C SER A 325 0.67 -13.72 3.78
N ARG A 326 -0.42 -13.08 3.37
CA ARG A 326 -0.62 -11.63 3.33
C ARG A 326 -1.89 -11.29 4.09
N ARG A 327 -1.88 -10.20 4.87
CA ARG A 327 -3.06 -9.80 5.65
C ARG A 327 -4.22 -9.48 4.72
N GLY A 328 -5.44 -9.91 5.07
CA GLY A 328 -6.66 -9.64 4.29
C GLY A 328 -6.83 -10.45 3.00
N ARG A 329 -5.89 -11.34 2.66
CA ARG A 329 -6.07 -12.33 1.58
C ARG A 329 -6.74 -13.58 2.11
N VAL A 330 -7.50 -14.28 1.27
CA VAL A 330 -8.15 -15.53 1.64
C VAL A 330 -7.32 -16.71 1.12
N TYR A 331 -7.24 -17.77 1.92
CA TYR A 331 -6.50 -18.98 1.61
C TYR A 331 -7.40 -20.21 1.72
N GLY A 332 -7.22 -21.13 0.79
CA GLY A 332 -7.79 -22.47 0.84
C GLY A 332 -6.74 -23.51 1.21
N LEU A 333 -7.10 -24.40 2.13
CA LEU A 333 -6.29 -25.54 2.52
C LEU A 333 -6.96 -26.84 2.05
N TYR A 334 -6.18 -27.65 1.34
CA TYR A 334 -6.62 -28.94 0.81
C TYR A 334 -5.70 -30.06 1.30
N THR A 335 -6.24 -31.26 1.43
CA THR A 335 -5.54 -32.47 1.85
C THR A 335 -5.79 -33.64 0.89
N THR A 336 -4.85 -34.58 0.83
CA THR A 336 -5.02 -35.87 0.13
C THR A 336 -4.08 -36.91 0.72
N THR A 337 -4.32 -38.19 0.47
CA THR A 337 -3.45 -39.29 0.90
C THR A 337 -2.64 -39.91 -0.25
N ASN A 338 -2.84 -39.47 -1.50
CA ASN A 338 -2.26 -40.15 -2.68
C ASN A 338 -1.77 -39.25 -3.83
N LEU A 339 -1.83 -37.92 -3.70
CA LEU A 339 -1.39 -36.93 -4.72
C LEU A 339 -2.08 -37.07 -6.09
N ILE A 340 -3.26 -37.69 -6.16
CA ILE A 340 -4.02 -37.81 -7.40
C ILE A 340 -4.82 -36.51 -7.63
N ASP A 341 -4.65 -35.90 -8.80
CA ASP A 341 -5.43 -34.72 -9.20
C ASP A 341 -6.93 -35.06 -9.22
N GLY A 342 -7.73 -34.23 -8.55
CA GLY A 342 -9.17 -34.43 -8.36
C GLY A 342 -9.56 -35.18 -7.08
N GLU A 343 -8.60 -35.73 -6.34
CA GLU A 343 -8.81 -36.39 -5.03
C GLU A 343 -8.27 -35.56 -3.86
N TRP A 344 -8.24 -34.24 -4.05
CA TRP A 344 -7.93 -33.29 -2.99
C TRP A 344 -9.24 -32.94 -2.26
N GLU A 345 -9.29 -33.22 -0.98
CA GLU A 345 -10.37 -32.82 -0.09
C GLU A 345 -10.09 -31.42 0.44
N GLU A 346 -11.10 -30.56 0.42
CA GLU A 346 -11.03 -29.24 1.02
C GLU A 346 -11.18 -29.36 2.54
N LEU A 347 -10.30 -28.69 3.28
CA LEU A 347 -10.41 -28.53 4.73
C LEU A 347 -11.13 -27.23 5.09
N ASP A 348 -10.74 -26.14 4.43
CA ASP A 348 -11.32 -24.80 4.56
C ASP A 348 -10.90 -23.98 3.33
N ASP A 349 -11.78 -23.13 2.81
CA ASP A 349 -11.56 -22.22 1.68
C ASP A 349 -11.71 -20.73 2.06
N SER A 350 -11.83 -20.44 3.36
CA SER A 350 -12.15 -19.12 3.90
C SER A 350 -11.12 -18.59 4.92
N ILE A 351 -9.90 -19.13 4.90
CA ILE A 351 -8.87 -18.80 5.89
C ILE A 351 -8.31 -17.40 5.60
N GLU A 352 -8.66 -16.41 6.42
CA GLU A 352 -8.15 -15.05 6.27
C GLU A 352 -6.67 -14.95 6.70
N GLY A 353 -5.90 -14.23 5.90
CA GLY A 353 -4.49 -13.97 6.15
C GLY A 353 -4.28 -13.04 7.34
N GLU A 354 -3.41 -13.42 8.28
CA GLU A 354 -3.21 -12.66 9.53
C GLU A 354 -2.01 -11.69 9.47
N GLY A 355 -1.21 -11.75 8.41
CA GLY A 355 0.05 -11.01 8.29
C GLY A 355 1.07 -11.81 7.49
N GLU A 356 2.34 -11.79 7.91
CA GLU A 356 3.43 -12.54 7.24
C GLU A 356 3.29 -14.06 7.34
N THR A 357 2.50 -14.55 8.30
CA THR A 357 2.22 -15.97 8.52
C THR A 357 0.79 -16.18 8.99
N THR A 358 0.14 -17.17 8.38
CA THR A 358 -1.16 -17.73 8.79
C THR A 358 -0.95 -19.20 9.06
N SER A 359 -1.74 -19.72 10.00
CA SER A 359 -1.72 -21.12 10.39
C SER A 359 -3.13 -21.70 10.43
N PHE A 360 -3.26 -22.98 10.09
CA PHE A 360 -4.50 -23.74 10.20
C PHE A 360 -4.23 -25.13 10.79
N THR A 361 -5.16 -25.64 11.60
CA THR A 361 -5.04 -26.95 12.26
C THR A 361 -6.06 -27.93 11.68
N ASP A 362 -5.59 -29.03 11.09
CA ASP A 362 -6.41 -30.21 10.71
C ASP A 362 -6.57 -31.12 11.96
N PRO A 363 -7.75 -31.16 12.61
CA PRO A 363 -7.94 -31.84 13.88
C PRO A 363 -8.47 -33.27 13.73
N GLY A 364 -8.26 -34.10 14.76
CA GLY A 364 -8.98 -35.37 14.92
C GLY A 364 -8.55 -36.48 13.94
N LEU A 365 -7.32 -36.44 13.45
CA LEU A 365 -6.78 -37.44 12.54
C LEU A 365 -6.49 -38.76 13.29
N PRO A 366 -6.75 -39.92 12.68
CA PRO A 366 -6.36 -41.21 13.24
C PRO A 366 -4.84 -41.34 13.43
N LEU A 367 -4.41 -42.00 14.51
CA LEU A 367 -2.99 -42.25 14.78
C LEU A 367 -2.33 -43.20 13.76
N ASP A 368 -3.12 -43.97 13.01
CA ASP A 368 -2.64 -44.86 11.96
C ASP A 368 -2.64 -44.22 10.56
N ASP A 369 -2.97 -42.93 10.45
CA ASP A 369 -2.77 -42.16 9.22
C ASP A 369 -1.27 -41.97 8.96
N LYS A 370 -0.77 -42.64 7.93
CA LYS A 370 0.68 -42.75 7.67
C LYS A 370 1.19 -41.71 6.69
N ILE A 371 0.35 -41.27 5.76
CA ILE A 371 0.74 -40.38 4.67
C ILE A 371 -0.42 -39.45 4.35
N ARG A 372 -0.16 -38.16 4.54
CA ARG A 372 -1.06 -37.08 4.20
C ARG A 372 -0.26 -35.99 3.52
N PHE A 373 -0.85 -35.39 2.50
CA PHE A 373 -0.30 -34.29 1.74
C PHE A 373 -1.21 -33.10 1.88
N TYR A 374 -0.62 -31.93 1.99
CA TYR A 374 -1.35 -30.68 2.13
C TYR A 374 -0.97 -29.71 1.02
N ARG A 375 -1.94 -28.91 0.60
CA ARG A 375 -1.77 -27.86 -0.39
C ARG A 375 -2.51 -26.64 0.11
N VAL A 376 -1.76 -25.56 0.26
CA VAL A 376 -2.33 -24.22 0.45
C VAL A 376 -2.45 -23.58 -0.93
N VAL A 377 -3.57 -22.92 -1.17
CA VAL A 377 -3.84 -22.10 -2.36
C VAL A 377 -4.29 -20.74 -1.84
N GLU A 378 -3.81 -19.66 -2.46
CA GLU A 378 -4.38 -18.34 -2.21
C GLU A 378 -5.60 -18.17 -3.13
N LEU A 379 -6.73 -17.77 -2.56
CA LEU A 379 -8.02 -17.65 -3.22
C LEU A 379 -8.38 -16.15 -3.25
N GLU A 380 -8.11 -15.50 -4.39
CA GLU A 380 -8.39 -14.07 -4.73
C GLU A 380 -8.00 -13.00 -3.67
#